data_AF-A0A139QV28-F1
#
_entry.id   AF-A0A139QV28-F1
#
_cell.length_a   1.000
_cell.length_b   1.000
_cell.length_c   1.000
_cell.angle_alpha   90.00
_cell.angle_beta   90.00
_cell.angle_gamma   90.00
#
_symmetry.space_group_name_H-M   'P 1'
#
loop_
_entity.id
_entity.type
_entity.pdbx_description
1 polymer ?
#
loop_
_entity_poly.entity_id
_entity_poly.type
_entity_poly.pdbx_seq_one_letter_code
_entity_poly.pdbx_strand_id
1 'polypeptide(L)'
;MVLQLLTLPERDVYIISNMSTIAFGSFGSYRKEGGRVLSGEELHRHVEKLVDQSAEWQRNHYDMWYNILSPNRKDTLFRRVIVTDGFFLYNDKGHQYWAPRNDKTSVAMYNFFGPAGKYHGDNGLGAFANGYEVFYVYDQMLGASGTMVYTHEMTHNSDGSIYFEGHGRREGEGPESFATGMLESVTNVSEKGLVLNSFYQGDKDSTSRYHTYDPVARFSSSDALRDYMHGVFDVLNLLDYVEGDIVTGVLTDQQKMKWYRKAENYKFENTSYGKKAHADDRIVPITAEEAAKLKSVDALVDHNIIGRRDGWDTASFGRNGYYVINMFASFYAALDNPTGAPGGLMFRRRAYELLGDKGYQQGFVPYVSGQYAGQALKEGHKTYSIWNRGDVGVVGDDLVFKNLYGSQYESWKDLKKAMLNERYNKAQNFLRPITIEFEAGKLDSKRQITISSYEELQDYMYLAVLADASAKNIDRALSDSSKSSVAQLKYRIFNAYLRATDDFRQSIFER
;
A
#
# COMPACT_ATOMS: atom_id res chain seq x y z
N MET A 1 -10.10 -33.42 -10.77
CA MET A 1 -11.06 -32.33 -10.50
C MET A 1 -12.31 -32.46 -11.39
N VAL A 2 -12.22 -32.50 -12.72
CA VAL A 2 -13.42 -32.54 -13.61
C VAL A 2 -14.38 -33.70 -13.30
N LEU A 3 -13.87 -34.93 -13.19
CA LEU A 3 -14.73 -36.08 -12.86
C LEU A 3 -15.46 -35.89 -11.53
N GLN A 4 -14.73 -35.43 -10.50
CA GLN A 4 -15.29 -35.16 -9.18
C GLN A 4 -16.37 -34.06 -9.22
N LEU A 5 -16.16 -33.01 -10.03
CA LEU A 5 -17.11 -31.92 -10.22
C LEU A 5 -18.41 -32.40 -10.86
N LEU A 6 -18.32 -33.26 -11.87
CA LEU A 6 -19.48 -33.82 -12.59
C LEU A 6 -20.29 -34.82 -11.75
N THR A 7 -19.72 -35.32 -10.65
CA THR A 7 -20.36 -36.31 -9.76
C THR A 7 -20.69 -35.73 -8.38
N LEU A 8 -20.66 -34.41 -8.21
CA LEU A 8 -21.06 -33.80 -6.94
C LEU A 8 -22.55 -34.09 -6.65
N PRO A 9 -22.88 -34.62 -5.45
CA PRO A 9 -24.26 -34.94 -5.13
C PRO A 9 -25.11 -33.70 -4.83
N GLU A 10 -24.49 -32.60 -4.39
CA GLU A 10 -25.15 -31.36 -3.98
C GLU A 10 -24.29 -30.12 -4.30
N ARG A 11 -24.92 -28.94 -4.25
CA ARG A 11 -24.29 -27.63 -4.45
C ARG A 11 -23.49 -27.20 -3.21
N ASP A 12 -22.31 -27.77 -3.00
CA ASP A 12 -21.45 -27.46 -1.85
C ASP A 12 -20.04 -26.97 -2.24
N VAL A 13 -19.76 -26.88 -3.54
CA VAL A 13 -18.51 -26.35 -4.10
C VAL A 13 -18.84 -25.19 -5.03
N TYR A 14 -18.10 -24.09 -4.93
CA TYR A 14 -18.16 -22.98 -5.87
C TYR A 14 -16.85 -22.85 -6.65
N ILE A 15 -16.93 -22.28 -7.84
CA ILE A 15 -15.79 -22.04 -8.72
C ILE A 15 -15.85 -20.61 -9.23
N ILE A 16 -14.77 -19.85 -9.07
CA ILE A 16 -14.59 -18.56 -9.73
C ILE A 16 -13.49 -18.73 -10.77
N SER A 17 -13.81 -18.46 -12.04
CA SER A 17 -12.83 -18.50 -13.14
C SER A 17 -12.73 -17.12 -13.76
N ASN A 18 -11.51 -16.60 -13.85
CA ASN A 18 -11.22 -15.34 -14.53
C ASN A 18 -10.00 -15.51 -15.46
N MET A 19 -9.42 -14.41 -15.94
CA MET A 19 -8.35 -14.44 -16.94
C MET A 19 -7.04 -15.07 -16.45
N SER A 20 -6.75 -15.01 -15.13
CA SER A 20 -5.48 -15.47 -14.56
C SER A 20 -5.63 -16.64 -13.59
N THR A 21 -6.81 -16.84 -13.02
CA THR A 21 -7.04 -17.85 -11.98
C THR A 21 -8.27 -18.69 -12.18
N ILE A 22 -8.22 -19.87 -11.57
CA ILE A 22 -9.38 -20.70 -11.30
C ILE A 22 -9.39 -21.02 -9.80
N ALA A 23 -10.38 -20.48 -9.10
CA ALA A 23 -10.53 -20.61 -7.67
C ALA A 23 -11.60 -21.65 -7.33
N PHE A 24 -11.34 -22.48 -6.33
CA PHE A 24 -12.26 -23.49 -5.82
C PHE A 24 -12.46 -23.29 -4.33
N GLY A 25 -13.70 -23.31 -3.86
CA GLY A 25 -13.99 -23.30 -2.43
C GLY A 25 -15.27 -24.04 -2.09
N SER A 26 -15.60 -24.09 -0.80
CA SER A 26 -16.77 -24.79 -0.29
C SER A 26 -17.75 -23.86 0.41
N PHE A 27 -19.04 -24.21 0.38
CA PHE A 27 -20.08 -23.44 1.08
C PHE A 27 -19.93 -23.61 2.60
N GLY A 28 -19.35 -24.72 3.06
CA GLY A 28 -19.09 -25.01 4.46
C GLY A 28 -18.26 -23.95 5.20
N SER A 29 -17.36 -23.26 4.50
CA SER A 29 -16.55 -22.18 5.07
C SER A 29 -17.39 -20.97 5.47
N TYR A 30 -18.59 -20.79 4.90
CA TYR A 30 -19.42 -19.58 5.03
C TYR A 30 -20.76 -19.82 5.76
N ARG A 31 -20.87 -20.91 6.55
CA ARG A 31 -22.09 -21.19 7.31
C ARG A 31 -22.36 -20.24 8.47
N LYS A 32 -21.45 -19.31 8.76
CA LYS A 32 -21.60 -18.38 9.88
C LYS A 32 -21.66 -16.94 9.39
N GLU A 33 -22.76 -16.27 9.72
CA GLU A 33 -22.95 -14.84 9.48
C GLU A 33 -23.22 -14.16 10.83
N GLY A 34 -22.18 -13.53 11.40
CA GLY A 34 -22.24 -13.01 12.76
C GLY A 34 -22.55 -14.11 13.78
N GLY A 35 -23.67 -13.97 14.50
CA GLY A 35 -24.15 -14.97 15.47
C GLY A 35 -25.03 -16.08 14.87
N ARG A 36 -25.34 -16.02 13.58
CA ARG A 36 -26.30 -16.92 12.92
C ARG A 36 -25.58 -18.07 12.22
N VAL A 37 -26.19 -19.25 12.24
CA VAL A 37 -25.75 -20.43 11.49
C VAL A 37 -26.69 -20.63 10.30
N LEU A 38 -26.16 -20.50 9.10
CA LEU A 38 -26.89 -20.61 7.85
C LEU A 38 -26.93 -22.07 7.38
N SER A 39 -28.03 -22.47 6.76
CA SER A 39 -28.20 -23.82 6.19
C SER A 39 -29.16 -23.80 4.99
N GLY A 40 -29.17 -24.89 4.21
CA GLY A 40 -30.03 -25.05 3.03
C GLY A 40 -29.93 -23.89 2.04
N GLU A 41 -31.06 -23.48 1.48
CA GLU A 41 -31.12 -22.39 0.48
C GLU A 41 -30.74 -21.01 1.02
N GLU A 42 -30.75 -20.80 2.34
CA GLU A 42 -30.24 -19.55 2.92
C GLU A 42 -28.71 -19.48 2.81
N LEU A 43 -28.02 -20.58 3.17
CA LEU A 43 -26.58 -20.71 2.96
C LEU A 43 -26.24 -20.56 1.49
N HIS A 44 -26.99 -21.25 0.60
CA HIS A 44 -26.70 -21.19 -0.83
C HIS A 44 -26.76 -19.77 -1.36
N ARG A 45 -27.85 -19.03 -1.09
CA ARG A 45 -27.99 -17.64 -1.52
C ARG A 45 -26.94 -16.70 -0.92
N HIS A 46 -26.56 -16.91 0.34
CA HIS A 46 -25.50 -16.14 0.99
C HIS A 46 -24.16 -16.33 0.28
N VAL A 47 -23.77 -17.59 0.02
CA VAL A 47 -22.50 -17.90 -0.66
C VAL A 47 -22.53 -17.48 -2.12
N GLU A 48 -23.61 -17.72 -2.86
CA GLU A 48 -23.76 -17.27 -4.26
C GLU A 48 -23.55 -15.75 -4.37
N LYS A 49 -24.16 -14.96 -3.47
CA LYS A 49 -23.94 -13.51 -3.43
C LYS A 49 -22.47 -13.13 -3.17
N LEU A 50 -21.82 -13.84 -2.24
CA LEU A 50 -20.40 -13.60 -1.95
C LEU A 50 -19.50 -13.99 -3.14
N VAL A 51 -19.83 -15.09 -3.83
CA VAL A 51 -19.12 -15.57 -5.03
C VAL A 51 -19.23 -14.54 -6.14
N ASP A 52 -20.45 -14.06 -6.45
CA ASP A 52 -20.66 -13.06 -7.50
C ASP A 52 -19.86 -11.78 -7.20
N GLN A 53 -19.95 -11.29 -5.97
CA GLN A 53 -19.25 -10.07 -5.58
C GLN A 53 -17.72 -10.22 -5.62
N SER A 54 -17.19 -11.33 -5.10
CA SER A 54 -15.75 -11.60 -5.14
C SER A 54 -15.25 -11.86 -6.56
N ALA A 55 -16.05 -12.48 -7.43
CA ALA A 55 -15.69 -12.65 -8.84
C ALA A 55 -15.56 -11.30 -9.55
N GLU A 56 -16.47 -10.35 -9.29
CA GLU A 56 -16.37 -8.98 -9.81
C GLU A 56 -15.12 -8.27 -9.29
N TRP A 57 -14.81 -8.36 -8.00
CA TRP A 57 -13.62 -7.73 -7.43
C TRP A 57 -12.33 -8.35 -7.97
N GLN A 58 -12.24 -9.67 -8.08
CA GLN A 58 -11.09 -10.33 -8.69
C GLN A 58 -10.92 -9.94 -10.16
N ARG A 59 -12.04 -9.79 -10.91
CA ARG A 59 -12.02 -9.25 -12.28
C ARG A 59 -11.47 -7.82 -12.29
N ASN A 60 -12.00 -6.93 -11.45
CA ASN A 60 -11.57 -5.53 -11.38
C ASN A 60 -10.07 -5.39 -11.11
N HIS A 61 -9.52 -6.22 -10.21
CA HIS A 61 -8.08 -6.27 -9.94
C HIS A 61 -7.27 -6.57 -11.20
N TYR A 62 -7.68 -7.56 -11.98
CA TYR A 62 -6.97 -7.89 -13.21
C TYR A 62 -7.23 -6.93 -14.36
N ASP A 63 -8.40 -6.30 -14.43
CA ASP A 63 -8.68 -5.23 -15.40
C ASP A 63 -7.71 -4.06 -15.18
N MET A 64 -7.49 -3.66 -13.92
CA MET A 64 -6.46 -2.67 -13.58
C MET A 64 -5.07 -3.11 -14.05
N TRP A 65 -4.63 -4.34 -13.72
CA TRP A 65 -3.32 -4.84 -14.14
C TRP A 65 -3.17 -4.89 -15.67
N TYR A 66 -4.21 -5.36 -16.37
CA TYR A 66 -4.22 -5.43 -17.83
C TYR A 66 -4.11 -4.04 -18.46
N ASN A 67 -4.67 -3.01 -17.83
CA ASN A 67 -4.57 -1.62 -18.30
C ASN A 67 -3.20 -0.98 -18.05
N ILE A 68 -2.48 -1.39 -17.00
CA ILE A 68 -1.20 -0.81 -16.61
C ILE A 68 -0.02 -1.47 -17.33
N LEU A 69 -0.04 -2.79 -17.53
CA LEU A 69 1.07 -3.52 -18.13
C LEU A 69 1.38 -3.06 -19.56
N SER A 70 2.67 -3.08 -19.92
CA SER A 70 3.11 -2.86 -21.29
C SER A 70 2.41 -3.80 -22.27
N PRO A 71 2.11 -3.38 -23.52
CA PRO A 71 1.35 -4.18 -24.48
C PRO A 71 1.89 -5.60 -24.69
N ASN A 72 3.22 -5.77 -24.76
CA ASN A 72 3.90 -7.05 -24.92
C ASN A 72 3.92 -7.93 -23.65
N ARG A 73 3.45 -7.41 -22.50
CA ARG A 73 3.36 -8.13 -21.23
C ARG A 73 1.94 -8.54 -20.87
N LYS A 74 0.91 -7.94 -21.50
CA LYS A 74 -0.50 -8.22 -21.19
C LYS A 74 -0.85 -9.70 -21.28
N ASP A 75 -0.31 -10.41 -22.27
CA ASP A 75 -0.61 -11.83 -22.46
C ASP A 75 -0.11 -12.72 -21.32
N THR A 76 0.85 -12.25 -20.53
CA THR A 76 1.35 -12.99 -19.36
C THR A 76 0.31 -13.10 -18.23
N LEU A 77 -0.75 -12.28 -18.25
CA LEU A 77 -1.89 -12.41 -17.34
C LEU A 77 -2.78 -13.61 -17.69
N PHE A 78 -2.82 -14.08 -18.94
CA PHE A 78 -3.67 -15.20 -19.35
C PHE A 78 -3.05 -16.55 -18.94
N ARG A 79 -3.16 -16.87 -17.65
CA ARG A 79 -2.64 -18.10 -17.04
C ARG A 79 -3.70 -18.76 -16.17
N ARG A 80 -3.34 -19.89 -15.54
CA ARG A 80 -4.26 -20.71 -14.73
C ARG A 80 -3.64 -21.01 -13.38
N VAL A 81 -3.51 -19.98 -12.54
CA VAL A 81 -3.12 -20.17 -11.14
C VAL A 81 -4.33 -20.73 -10.39
N ILE A 82 -4.15 -21.89 -9.76
CA ILE A 82 -5.20 -22.51 -8.95
C ILE A 82 -5.23 -21.81 -7.59
N VAL A 83 -6.43 -21.43 -7.15
CA VAL A 83 -6.67 -20.88 -5.81
C VAL A 83 -7.59 -21.83 -5.06
N THR A 84 -7.19 -22.25 -3.87
CA THR A 84 -7.98 -23.15 -3.04
C THR A 84 -8.39 -22.42 -1.77
N ASP A 85 -9.70 -22.33 -1.52
CA ASP A 85 -10.26 -21.79 -0.27
C ASP A 85 -9.93 -22.71 0.93
N GLY A 86 -10.09 -22.20 2.14
CA GLY A 86 -9.70 -22.89 3.37
C GLY A 86 -10.56 -24.10 3.74
N PHE A 87 -9.96 -25.01 4.51
CA PHE A 87 -10.61 -26.20 5.07
C PHE A 87 -10.99 -26.05 6.55
N PHE A 88 -10.88 -24.83 7.10
CA PHE A 88 -11.38 -24.50 8.42
C PHE A 88 -12.88 -24.17 8.35
N LEU A 89 -13.70 -25.22 8.32
CA LEU A 89 -15.13 -25.15 8.05
C LEU A 89 -15.96 -24.94 9.31
N TYR A 90 -17.22 -24.58 9.12
CA TYR A 90 -18.23 -24.59 10.18
C TYR A 90 -19.12 -25.83 10.07
N ASN A 91 -19.49 -26.43 11.19
CA ASN A 91 -20.50 -27.49 11.22
C ASN A 91 -21.93 -26.92 11.34
N ASP A 92 -22.92 -27.80 11.40
CA ASP A 92 -24.35 -27.49 11.55
C ASP A 92 -24.71 -26.75 12.85
N LYS A 93 -23.85 -26.84 13.87
CA LYS A 93 -23.96 -26.10 15.14
C LYS A 93 -23.20 -24.77 15.12
N GLY A 94 -22.55 -24.42 14.01
CA GLY A 94 -21.74 -23.20 13.87
C GLY A 94 -20.40 -23.25 14.60
N HIS A 95 -19.92 -24.44 14.98
CA HIS A 95 -18.58 -24.61 15.53
C HIS A 95 -17.58 -24.79 14.39
N GLN A 96 -16.43 -24.12 14.51
CA GLN A 96 -15.31 -24.29 13.58
C GLN A 96 -14.60 -25.60 13.83
N TYR A 97 -14.14 -26.23 12.75
CA TYR A 97 -13.28 -27.40 12.81
C TYR A 97 -12.43 -27.48 11.53
N TRP A 98 -11.27 -28.12 11.64
CA TRP A 98 -10.46 -28.42 10.47
C TRP A 98 -11.00 -29.69 9.80
N ALA A 99 -11.52 -29.56 8.58
CA ALA A 99 -12.12 -30.67 7.87
C ALA A 99 -11.04 -31.63 7.34
N PRO A 100 -11.00 -32.89 7.80
CA PRO A 100 -10.02 -33.85 7.28
C PRO A 100 -10.31 -34.23 5.82
N ARG A 101 -9.29 -34.76 5.13
CA ARG A 101 -9.39 -35.16 3.72
C ARG A 101 -10.62 -36.03 3.40
N ASN A 102 -10.98 -36.94 4.28
CA ASN A 102 -12.07 -37.91 4.11
C ASN A 102 -13.30 -37.56 4.95
N ASP A 103 -13.48 -36.27 5.27
CA ASP A 103 -14.58 -35.80 6.10
C ASP A 103 -15.94 -36.09 5.47
N LYS A 104 -16.61 -37.13 5.98
CA LYS A 104 -17.93 -37.56 5.53
C LYS A 104 -19.04 -36.57 5.85
N THR A 105 -18.78 -35.58 6.71
CA THR A 105 -19.76 -34.55 7.10
C THR A 105 -19.71 -33.32 6.20
N SER A 106 -18.65 -33.16 5.39
CA SER A 106 -18.50 -32.12 4.38
C SER A 106 -18.66 -32.71 2.98
N VAL A 107 -19.70 -32.29 2.26
CA VAL A 107 -19.95 -32.77 0.88
C VAL A 107 -18.77 -32.40 -0.02
N ALA A 108 -18.26 -31.17 0.09
CA ALA A 108 -17.09 -30.71 -0.65
C ALA A 108 -15.82 -31.53 -0.36
N MET A 109 -15.52 -31.83 0.91
CA MET A 109 -14.32 -32.61 1.23
C MET A 109 -14.43 -34.06 0.79
N TYR A 110 -15.55 -34.72 1.10
CA TYR A 110 -15.72 -36.14 0.80
C TYR A 110 -15.78 -36.42 -0.70
N ASN A 111 -16.47 -35.57 -1.47
CA ASN A 111 -16.76 -35.85 -2.88
C ASN A 111 -15.86 -35.10 -3.87
N PHE A 112 -15.27 -33.97 -3.47
CA PHE A 112 -14.47 -33.13 -4.37
C PHE A 112 -13.01 -32.99 -3.96
N PHE A 113 -12.70 -32.22 -2.91
CA PHE A 113 -11.32 -31.85 -2.55
C PHE A 113 -10.47 -33.07 -2.15
N GLY A 114 -11.02 -33.96 -1.32
CA GLY A 114 -10.36 -35.19 -0.88
C GLY A 114 -10.01 -36.16 -2.02
N PRO A 115 -10.99 -36.54 -2.88
CA PRO A 115 -10.75 -37.38 -4.06
C PRO A 115 -9.91 -36.69 -5.14
N ALA A 116 -10.01 -35.37 -5.31
CA ALA A 116 -9.19 -34.62 -6.26
C ALA A 116 -7.73 -34.45 -5.82
N GLY A 117 -7.39 -34.78 -4.56
CA GLY A 117 -6.07 -34.57 -4.00
C GLY A 117 -5.73 -33.09 -3.82
N LYS A 118 -6.75 -32.22 -3.74
CA LYS A 118 -6.60 -30.77 -3.53
C LYS A 118 -6.99 -30.46 -2.10
N TYR A 119 -6.08 -30.77 -1.17
CA TYR A 119 -6.22 -30.48 0.25
C TYR A 119 -4.86 -30.16 0.85
N HIS A 120 -4.85 -29.40 1.93
CA HIS A 120 -3.65 -29.15 2.74
C HIS A 120 -4.01 -29.25 4.22
N GLY A 121 -2.98 -29.31 5.06
CA GLY A 121 -3.13 -29.24 6.52
C GLY A 121 -3.11 -27.81 7.02
N ASP A 122 -3.38 -27.68 8.31
CA ASP A 122 -3.11 -26.46 9.06
C ASP A 122 -1.60 -26.22 9.14
N ASN A 123 -1.16 -25.03 8.73
CA ASN A 123 0.23 -24.59 8.81
C ASN A 123 0.40 -23.32 9.66
N GLY A 124 -0.65 -22.87 10.36
CA GLY A 124 -0.63 -21.69 11.21
C GLY A 124 -0.77 -20.34 10.50
N LEU A 125 -0.88 -20.30 9.16
CA LEU A 125 -0.95 -19.07 8.37
C LEU A 125 -2.40 -18.69 8.02
N GLY A 126 -2.64 -17.44 7.59
CA GLY A 126 -3.93 -17.01 7.06
C GLY A 126 -4.18 -17.56 5.65
N ALA A 127 -3.22 -17.31 4.76
CA ALA A 127 -3.10 -17.89 3.42
C ALA A 127 -1.60 -17.99 3.05
N PHE A 128 -1.29 -18.66 1.94
CA PHE A 128 0.05 -18.63 1.36
C PHE A 128 0.05 -18.98 -0.14
N ALA A 129 1.04 -18.45 -0.84
CA ALA A 129 1.39 -18.79 -2.21
C ALA A 129 2.70 -19.58 -2.27
N ASN A 130 2.77 -20.59 -3.15
CA ASN A 130 3.98 -21.42 -3.33
C ASN A 130 4.75 -21.10 -4.62
N GLY A 131 4.40 -20.01 -5.31
CA GLY A 131 4.93 -19.64 -6.63
C GLY A 131 4.11 -20.15 -7.81
N TYR A 132 3.15 -21.05 -7.59
CA TYR A 132 2.33 -21.66 -8.65
C TYR A 132 0.82 -21.67 -8.32
N GLU A 133 0.48 -21.85 -7.05
CA GLU A 133 -0.88 -21.92 -6.53
C GLU A 133 -1.02 -20.99 -5.32
N VAL A 134 -2.26 -20.73 -4.92
CA VAL A 134 -2.62 -20.00 -3.69
C VAL A 134 -3.53 -20.89 -2.84
N PHE A 135 -3.29 -20.87 -1.53
CA PHE A 135 -4.02 -21.64 -0.54
C PHE A 135 -4.47 -20.74 0.60
N TYR A 136 -5.77 -20.65 0.81
CA TYR A 136 -6.35 -20.08 2.02
C TYR A 136 -6.32 -21.14 3.12
N VAL A 137 -6.04 -20.73 4.35
CA VAL A 137 -5.91 -21.65 5.49
C VAL A 137 -6.94 -21.28 6.56
N TYR A 138 -6.69 -20.19 7.29
CA TYR A 138 -7.66 -19.63 8.25
C TYR A 138 -8.52 -18.52 7.66
N ASP A 139 -7.99 -17.81 6.67
CA ASP A 139 -8.75 -16.77 5.99
C ASP A 139 -9.79 -17.41 5.06
N GLN A 140 -10.91 -16.72 4.89
CA GLN A 140 -11.92 -17.06 3.88
C GLN A 140 -11.62 -16.31 2.59
N MET A 141 -11.75 -16.98 1.44
CA MET A 141 -11.49 -16.36 0.14
C MET A 141 -12.53 -15.31 -0.29
N LEU A 142 -13.81 -15.50 0.07
CA LEU A 142 -14.87 -14.59 -0.36
C LEU A 142 -15.01 -13.37 0.56
N GLY A 143 -15.54 -12.29 0.02
CA GLY A 143 -15.67 -11.01 0.73
C GLY A 143 -14.44 -10.11 0.59
N ALA A 144 -14.53 -8.90 1.17
CA ALA A 144 -13.53 -7.85 0.96
C ALA A 144 -12.17 -8.23 1.55
N SER A 145 -12.15 -8.77 2.77
CA SER A 145 -10.93 -9.27 3.41
C SER A 145 -10.31 -10.43 2.62
N GLY A 146 -11.12 -11.39 2.20
CA GLY A 146 -10.66 -12.50 1.37
C GLY A 146 -10.08 -12.05 0.05
N THR A 147 -10.68 -11.03 -0.57
CA THR A 147 -10.18 -10.47 -1.83
C THR A 147 -8.93 -9.61 -1.65
N MET A 148 -8.76 -8.93 -0.52
CA MET A 148 -7.47 -8.29 -0.17
C MET A 148 -6.37 -9.35 -0.07
N VAL A 149 -6.58 -10.42 0.70
CA VAL A 149 -5.64 -11.56 0.79
C VAL A 149 -5.38 -12.16 -0.60
N TYR A 150 -6.41 -12.23 -1.45
CA TYR A 150 -6.23 -12.68 -2.84
C TYR A 150 -5.21 -11.81 -3.57
N THR A 151 -5.31 -10.48 -3.49
CA THR A 151 -4.35 -9.57 -4.14
C THR A 151 -2.95 -9.67 -3.54
N HIS A 152 -2.85 -9.93 -2.23
CA HIS A 152 -1.58 -10.20 -1.54
C HIS A 152 -0.89 -11.44 -2.12
N GLU A 153 -1.58 -12.59 -2.12
CA GLU A 153 -1.02 -13.85 -2.60
C GLU A 153 -0.77 -13.83 -4.12
N MET A 154 -1.60 -13.12 -4.88
CA MET A 154 -1.35 -12.91 -6.30
C MET A 154 -0.12 -12.03 -6.54
N THR A 155 0.21 -11.12 -5.63
CA THR A 155 1.49 -10.40 -5.71
C THR A 155 2.66 -11.35 -5.58
N HIS A 156 2.67 -12.24 -4.59
CA HIS A 156 3.73 -13.24 -4.44
C HIS A 156 3.93 -14.12 -5.67
N ASN A 157 2.83 -14.47 -6.36
CA ASN A 157 2.85 -15.30 -7.57
C ASN A 157 3.10 -14.52 -8.88
N SER A 158 2.96 -13.19 -8.88
CA SER A 158 2.93 -12.38 -10.12
C SER A 158 3.96 -11.27 -10.16
N ASP A 159 4.56 -10.89 -9.03
CA ASP A 159 5.38 -9.67 -8.94
C ASP A 159 6.56 -9.66 -9.92
N GLY A 160 7.61 -10.46 -9.71
CA GLY A 160 8.81 -10.45 -10.52
C GLY A 160 8.60 -10.92 -11.96
N SER A 161 7.57 -11.75 -12.21
CA SER A 161 7.33 -12.37 -13.51
C SER A 161 6.34 -11.61 -14.38
N ILE A 162 5.38 -10.89 -13.81
CA ILE A 162 4.29 -10.21 -14.53
C ILE A 162 4.29 -8.72 -14.19
N TYR A 163 4.07 -8.36 -12.91
CA TYR A 163 3.87 -6.96 -12.51
C TYR A 163 5.13 -6.14 -12.79
N PHE A 164 6.32 -6.66 -12.46
CA PHE A 164 7.60 -6.03 -12.77
C PHE A 164 8.10 -6.33 -14.19
N GLU A 165 7.18 -6.66 -15.10
CA GLU A 165 7.42 -6.89 -16.53
C GLU A 165 8.51 -7.94 -16.84
N GLY A 166 8.74 -8.87 -15.91
CA GLY A 166 9.72 -9.96 -16.05
C GLY A 166 11.13 -9.61 -15.58
N HIS A 167 11.34 -8.46 -14.94
CA HIS A 167 12.65 -8.05 -14.43
C HIS A 167 13.03 -8.71 -13.09
N GLY A 168 12.16 -9.52 -12.50
CA GLY A 168 12.38 -10.12 -11.19
C GLY A 168 12.28 -9.09 -10.05
N ARG A 169 12.32 -9.58 -8.81
CA ARG A 169 12.39 -8.72 -7.61
C ARG A 169 13.76 -8.04 -7.53
N ARG A 170 13.80 -6.83 -6.98
CA ARG A 170 15.07 -6.17 -6.62
C ARG A 170 15.79 -6.99 -5.54
N GLU A 171 17.04 -7.36 -5.81
CA GLU A 171 17.86 -8.14 -4.89
C GLU A 171 17.95 -7.45 -3.51
N GLY A 172 17.73 -8.24 -2.45
CA GLY A 172 17.71 -7.77 -1.07
C GLY A 172 16.33 -7.49 -0.49
N GLU A 173 15.31 -7.30 -1.33
CA GLU A 173 13.92 -7.22 -0.87
C GLU A 173 13.27 -8.61 -0.90
N GLY A 174 12.64 -8.97 0.21
CA GLY A 174 11.85 -10.18 0.34
C GLY A 174 10.46 -10.03 -0.29
N PRO A 175 9.75 -11.15 -0.52
CA PRO A 175 8.42 -11.17 -1.12
C PRO A 175 7.41 -10.24 -0.42
N GLU A 176 7.43 -10.17 0.91
CA GLU A 176 6.48 -9.36 1.68
C GLU A 176 6.68 -7.85 1.50
N SER A 177 7.86 -7.41 1.05
CA SER A 177 8.08 -6.00 0.71
C SER A 177 7.22 -5.52 -0.45
N PHE A 178 6.72 -6.44 -1.29
CA PHE A 178 5.97 -6.13 -2.51
C PHE A 178 4.45 -6.26 -2.34
N ALA A 179 3.98 -7.01 -1.34
CA ALA A 179 2.57 -7.26 -1.09
C ALA A 179 1.99 -6.20 -0.13
N THR A 180 1.90 -6.48 1.18
CA THR A 180 1.31 -5.57 2.17
C THR A 180 2.01 -4.21 2.16
N GLY A 181 1.23 -3.13 2.05
CA GLY A 181 1.73 -1.76 1.97
C GLY A 181 2.34 -1.37 0.61
N MET A 182 2.23 -2.23 -0.39
CA MET A 182 2.62 -1.98 -1.77
C MET A 182 1.52 -2.45 -2.73
N LEU A 183 1.57 -3.66 -3.30
CA LEU A 183 0.61 -4.09 -4.34
C LEU A 183 -0.64 -4.81 -3.82
N GLU A 184 -0.72 -5.06 -2.51
CA GLU A 184 -1.97 -5.45 -1.84
C GLU A 184 -2.97 -4.29 -1.86
N SER A 185 -4.22 -4.60 -2.20
CA SER A 185 -5.30 -3.61 -2.29
C SER A 185 -5.86 -3.24 -0.92
N VAL A 186 -6.38 -2.03 -0.76
CA VAL A 186 -7.29 -1.74 0.37
C VAL A 186 -8.54 -2.62 0.34
N THR A 187 -9.15 -2.85 1.51
CA THR A 187 -10.46 -3.50 1.65
C THR A 187 -11.61 -2.52 1.54
N ASN A 188 -11.36 -1.22 1.71
CA ASN A 188 -12.35 -0.16 1.59
C ASN A 188 -11.69 1.19 1.26
N VAL A 189 -12.49 2.14 0.75
CA VAL A 189 -11.97 3.44 0.28
C VAL A 189 -11.61 4.42 1.41
N SER A 190 -11.89 4.11 2.68
CA SER A 190 -11.63 4.99 3.84
C SER A 190 -10.35 4.66 4.61
N GLU A 191 -9.62 3.63 4.17
CA GLU A 191 -8.30 3.33 4.68
C GLU A 191 -7.34 4.49 4.42
N LYS A 192 -6.38 4.66 5.34
CA LYS A 192 -5.42 5.78 5.31
C LYS A 192 -4.02 5.35 4.87
N GLY A 193 -3.90 4.12 4.38
CA GLY A 193 -2.65 3.56 3.91
C GLY A 193 -2.28 4.11 2.53
N LEU A 194 -1.02 4.43 2.31
CA LEU A 194 -0.46 4.69 0.99
C LEU A 194 -0.37 3.37 0.23
N VAL A 195 -1.50 2.98 -0.35
CA VAL A 195 -1.71 1.78 -1.16
C VAL A 195 -2.72 2.08 -2.27
N LEU A 196 -2.80 1.19 -3.25
CA LEU A 196 -3.78 1.32 -4.35
C LEU A 196 -5.09 0.61 -3.96
N ASN A 197 -6.21 1.18 -4.36
CA ASN A 197 -7.45 0.43 -4.46
C ASN A 197 -7.47 -0.26 -5.81
N SER A 198 -7.47 -1.59 -5.87
CA SER A 198 -7.44 -2.30 -7.15
C SER A 198 -8.75 -2.98 -7.52
N PHE A 199 -9.70 -3.10 -6.58
CA PHE A 199 -10.93 -3.85 -6.85
C PHE A 199 -12.22 -3.24 -6.28
N TYR A 200 -12.14 -2.49 -5.19
CA TYR A 200 -13.31 -2.11 -4.42
C TYR A 200 -14.00 -0.90 -5.01
N GLN A 201 -15.30 -0.98 -5.26
CA GLN A 201 -16.10 0.17 -5.69
C GLN A 201 -16.79 0.81 -4.48
N GLY A 202 -16.61 2.12 -4.32
CA GLY A 202 -17.17 2.91 -3.24
C GLY A 202 -18.09 4.03 -3.74
N ASP A 203 -18.61 4.82 -2.79
CA ASP A 203 -19.39 6.02 -3.11
C ASP A 203 -18.47 7.17 -3.56
N LYS A 204 -18.72 7.70 -4.76
CA LYS A 204 -17.98 8.81 -5.36
C LYS A 204 -18.00 10.07 -4.49
N ASP A 205 -19.11 10.35 -3.82
CA ASP A 205 -19.33 11.60 -3.11
C ASP A 205 -19.03 11.51 -1.61
N SER A 206 -18.65 10.32 -1.12
CA SER A 206 -18.34 10.09 0.28
C SER A 206 -17.27 11.04 0.83
N THR A 207 -17.57 11.66 1.97
CA THR A 207 -16.66 12.56 2.69
C THR A 207 -15.61 11.82 3.52
N SER A 208 -15.62 10.49 3.53
CA SER A 208 -14.69 9.66 4.32
C SER A 208 -13.73 8.82 3.46
N ARG A 209 -13.74 9.01 2.14
CA ARG A 209 -12.86 8.27 1.22
C ARG A 209 -11.52 8.97 0.98
N TYR A 210 -10.46 8.17 0.83
CA TYR A 210 -9.09 8.58 0.53
C TYR A 210 -8.49 7.82 -0.68
N HIS A 211 -9.27 6.93 -1.29
CA HIS A 211 -8.90 6.23 -2.50
C HIS A 211 -9.91 6.50 -3.62
N THR A 212 -9.51 6.22 -4.86
CA THR A 212 -10.43 6.19 -6.01
C THR A 212 -11.68 5.38 -5.68
N TYR A 213 -12.85 5.90 -6.04
CA TYR A 213 -14.12 5.22 -5.79
C TYR A 213 -14.37 4.08 -6.80
N ASP A 214 -13.75 4.15 -7.98
CA ASP A 214 -13.84 3.12 -9.02
C ASP A 214 -12.46 2.89 -9.64
N PRO A 215 -11.74 1.84 -9.23
CA PRO A 215 -10.37 1.63 -9.66
C PRO A 215 -10.26 1.26 -11.13
N VAL A 216 -11.24 0.55 -11.70
CA VAL A 216 -11.20 0.16 -13.13
C VAL A 216 -11.38 1.38 -14.02
N ALA A 217 -12.35 2.24 -13.71
CA ALA A 217 -12.55 3.48 -14.46
C ALA A 217 -11.40 4.48 -14.24
N ARG A 218 -10.76 4.48 -13.07
CA ARG A 218 -9.66 5.41 -12.77
C ARG A 218 -8.34 4.97 -13.36
N PHE A 219 -8.04 3.69 -13.37
CA PHE A 219 -6.78 3.12 -13.85
C PHE A 219 -6.97 2.48 -15.23
N SER A 220 -7.43 3.30 -16.18
CA SER A 220 -7.66 2.91 -17.58
C SER A 220 -6.39 2.76 -18.41
N SER A 221 -5.26 3.25 -17.90
CA SER A 221 -3.93 3.14 -18.50
C SER A 221 -2.83 3.37 -17.46
N SER A 222 -1.57 3.06 -17.81
CA SER A 222 -0.41 3.40 -16.98
C SER A 222 -0.27 4.92 -16.74
N ASP A 223 -0.57 5.75 -17.75
CA ASP A 223 -0.55 7.21 -17.61
C ASP A 223 -1.65 7.68 -16.65
N ALA A 224 -2.85 7.09 -16.73
CA ALA A 224 -3.91 7.41 -15.79
C ALA A 224 -3.53 7.04 -14.34
N LEU A 225 -2.85 5.91 -14.12
CA LEU A 225 -2.31 5.55 -12.81
C LEU A 225 -1.26 6.56 -12.33
N ARG A 226 -0.34 6.98 -13.22
CA ARG A 226 0.64 8.02 -12.93
C ARG A 226 -0.05 9.31 -12.51
N ASP A 227 -1.02 9.80 -13.29
CA ASP A 227 -1.73 11.04 -13.01
C ASP A 227 -2.46 10.99 -11.66
N TYR A 228 -3.05 9.84 -11.33
CA TYR A 228 -3.69 9.64 -10.03
C TYR A 228 -2.68 9.79 -8.90
N MET A 229 -1.57 9.05 -8.97
CA MET A 229 -0.55 9.09 -7.94
C MET A 229 0.16 10.45 -7.89
N HIS A 230 0.32 11.13 -9.02
CA HIS A 230 0.82 12.49 -9.08
C HIS A 230 -0.08 13.44 -8.29
N GLY A 231 -1.40 13.38 -8.50
CA GLY A 231 -2.37 14.18 -7.75
C GLY A 231 -2.42 13.85 -6.26
N VAL A 232 -2.29 12.56 -5.90
CA VAL A 232 -2.11 12.13 -4.50
C VAL A 232 -0.90 12.86 -3.91
N PHE A 233 0.27 12.80 -4.56
CA PHE A 233 1.49 13.44 -4.05
C PHE A 233 1.47 14.97 -4.16
N ASP A 234 0.71 15.57 -5.07
CA ASP A 234 0.49 17.01 -5.11
C ASP A 234 -0.16 17.48 -3.80
N VAL A 235 -1.20 16.80 -3.35
CA VAL A 235 -1.87 17.14 -2.07
C VAL A 235 -0.96 16.81 -0.88
N LEU A 236 -0.40 15.60 -0.83
CA LEU A 236 0.40 15.17 0.33
C LEU A 236 1.64 16.05 0.52
N ASN A 237 2.39 16.33 -0.55
CA ASN A 237 3.58 17.17 -0.47
C ASN A 237 3.24 18.64 -0.16
N LEU A 238 2.12 19.17 -0.67
CA LEU A 238 1.67 20.52 -0.29
C LEU A 238 1.34 20.60 1.21
N LEU A 239 0.57 19.64 1.72
CA LEU A 239 0.18 19.59 3.12
C LEU A 239 1.36 19.36 4.05
N ASP A 240 2.33 18.54 3.64
CA ASP A 240 3.58 18.34 4.37
C ASP A 240 4.44 19.61 4.37
N TYR A 241 4.56 20.31 3.23
CA TYR A 241 5.28 21.57 3.17
C TYR A 241 4.68 22.60 4.15
N VAL A 242 3.37 22.83 4.07
CA VAL A 242 2.68 23.84 4.89
C VAL A 242 2.80 23.50 6.39
N GLU A 243 2.62 22.24 6.76
CA GLU A 243 2.83 21.82 8.14
C GLU A 243 4.29 22.00 8.59
N GLY A 244 5.25 21.60 7.75
CA GLY A 244 6.67 21.71 8.05
C GLY A 244 7.14 23.15 8.22
N ASP A 245 6.69 24.05 7.36
CA ASP A 245 6.98 25.49 7.43
C ASP A 245 6.48 26.08 8.76
N ILE A 246 5.21 25.81 9.11
CA ILE A 246 4.62 26.27 10.36
C ILE A 246 5.34 25.67 11.57
N VAL A 247 5.55 24.36 11.60
CA VAL A 247 6.16 23.70 12.77
C VAL A 247 7.60 24.16 12.97
N THR A 248 8.37 24.35 11.89
CA THR A 248 9.75 24.81 11.99
C THR A 248 9.86 26.28 12.41
N GLY A 249 8.91 27.12 12.02
CA GLY A 249 8.85 28.54 12.41
C GLY A 249 8.22 28.82 13.78
N VAL A 250 7.25 28.00 14.22
CA VAL A 250 6.38 28.33 15.37
C VAL A 250 6.68 27.50 16.61
N LEU A 251 6.99 26.20 16.46
CA LEU A 251 7.15 25.33 17.62
C LEU A 251 8.53 25.47 18.27
N THR A 252 8.56 25.33 19.60
CA THR A 252 9.81 25.24 20.36
C THR A 252 10.57 23.96 20.03
N ASP A 253 11.89 23.93 20.26
CA ASP A 253 12.69 22.73 20.00
C ASP A 253 12.21 21.52 20.84
N GLN A 254 11.72 21.74 22.07
CA GLN A 254 11.08 20.69 22.89
C GLN A 254 9.80 20.13 22.26
N GLN A 255 8.95 21.00 21.69
CA GLN A 255 7.76 20.55 20.96
C GLN A 255 8.14 19.82 19.67
N LYS A 256 9.18 20.27 18.95
CA LYS A 256 9.69 19.56 17.76
C LYS A 256 10.19 18.16 18.10
N MET A 257 10.88 17.97 19.22
CA MET A 257 11.28 16.64 19.71
C MET A 257 10.08 15.71 19.96
N LYS A 258 8.93 16.26 20.33
CA LYS A 258 7.68 15.49 20.42
C LYS A 258 7.08 15.26 19.04
N TRP A 259 7.05 16.28 18.19
CA TRP A 259 6.36 16.28 16.90
C TRP A 259 7.00 15.39 15.84
N TYR A 260 8.33 15.30 15.85
CA TYR A 260 9.12 14.67 14.79
C TYR A 260 9.91 13.47 15.26
N ARG A 261 10.15 12.55 14.34
CA ARG A 261 11.09 11.45 14.44
C ARG A 261 12.06 11.50 13.26
N LYS A 262 13.09 10.67 13.32
CA LYS A 262 14.09 10.54 12.25
C LYS A 262 14.09 9.11 11.72
N ALA A 263 14.14 8.99 10.40
CA ALA A 263 14.37 7.73 9.71
C ALA A 263 15.88 7.49 9.54
N GLU A 264 16.34 6.28 9.85
CA GLU A 264 17.74 5.87 9.71
C GLU A 264 17.86 4.47 9.11
N ASN A 265 18.87 4.27 8.25
CA ASN A 265 19.31 2.94 7.85
C ASN A 265 20.03 2.27 9.03
N TYR A 266 19.71 1.02 9.31
CA TYR A 266 20.38 0.21 10.32
C TYR A 266 20.47 -1.26 9.88
N LYS A 267 21.21 -2.09 10.64
CA LYS A 267 21.41 -3.53 10.36
C LYS A 267 21.80 -3.84 8.90
N PHE A 268 22.89 -3.21 8.45
CA PHE A 268 23.47 -3.50 7.14
C PHE A 268 23.86 -4.98 7.01
N GLU A 269 23.35 -5.64 5.97
CA GLU A 269 23.71 -6.99 5.60
C GLU A 269 25.01 -6.99 4.79
N ASN A 270 25.87 -7.97 5.03
CA ASN A 270 27.02 -8.21 4.17
C ASN A 270 26.61 -9.10 3.00
N THR A 271 26.93 -8.67 1.78
CA THR A 271 26.92 -9.54 0.60
C THR A 271 27.81 -10.78 0.83
N SER A 272 27.61 -11.82 0.01
CA SER A 272 28.47 -13.02 0.03
C SER A 272 29.96 -12.74 -0.26
N TYR A 273 30.28 -11.52 -0.67
CA TYR A 273 31.65 -11.03 -0.92
C TYR A 273 32.16 -10.05 0.15
N GLY A 274 31.49 -9.94 1.30
CA GLY A 274 31.96 -9.15 2.44
C GLY A 274 31.76 -7.63 2.33
N LYS A 275 31.05 -7.14 1.30
CA LYS A 275 30.65 -5.73 1.20
C LYS A 275 29.32 -5.50 1.93
N LYS A 276 29.20 -4.42 2.71
CA LYS A 276 27.92 -3.97 3.27
C LYS A 276 26.99 -3.51 2.14
N ALA A 277 25.80 -4.08 2.06
CA ALA A 277 24.78 -3.74 1.09
C ALA A 277 23.46 -3.40 1.81
N HIS A 278 22.42 -4.17 1.54
CA HIS A 278 21.05 -3.92 1.98
C HIS A 278 20.93 -3.53 3.46
N ALA A 279 20.00 -2.64 3.77
CA ALA A 279 19.76 -2.12 5.12
C ALA A 279 18.29 -2.29 5.50
N ASP A 280 18.02 -2.38 6.78
CA ASP A 280 16.67 -2.18 7.30
C ASP A 280 16.49 -0.68 7.66
N ASP A 281 15.26 -0.21 7.79
CA ASP A 281 14.96 1.14 8.27
C ASP A 281 14.53 1.10 9.73
N ARG A 282 14.80 2.17 10.47
CA ARG A 282 14.18 2.41 11.78
C ARG A 282 13.75 3.85 11.94
N ILE A 283 12.75 4.03 12.78
CA ILE A 283 12.30 5.33 13.27
C ILE A 283 12.81 5.51 14.70
N VAL A 284 13.46 6.65 14.96
CA VAL A 284 14.02 7.00 16.27
C VAL A 284 13.63 8.41 16.71
N PRO A 285 13.55 8.69 18.03
CA PRO A 285 13.46 10.04 18.56
C PRO A 285 14.63 10.92 18.09
N ILE A 286 14.34 12.19 17.79
CA ILE A 286 15.38 13.18 17.52
C ILE A 286 15.95 13.74 18.81
N THR A 287 17.23 14.13 18.79
CA THR A 287 17.86 14.81 19.93
C THR A 287 17.51 16.30 19.98
N ALA A 288 17.85 16.96 21.08
CA ALA A 288 17.69 18.41 21.20
C ALA A 288 18.56 19.17 20.19
N GLU A 289 19.77 18.67 19.91
CA GLU A 289 20.69 19.24 18.94
C GLU A 289 20.19 19.09 17.51
N GLU A 290 19.53 17.97 17.20
CA GLU A 290 18.86 17.79 15.90
C GLU A 290 17.65 18.72 15.78
N ALA A 291 16.80 18.79 16.81
CA ALA A 291 15.63 19.68 16.82
C ALA A 291 16.01 21.16 16.62
N ALA A 292 17.12 21.60 17.23
CA ALA A 292 17.66 22.95 17.07
C ALA A 292 18.13 23.27 15.64
N LYS A 293 18.32 22.28 14.77
CA LYS A 293 18.67 22.48 13.34
C LYS A 293 17.44 22.54 12.44
N LEU A 294 16.27 22.10 12.91
CA LEU A 294 15.05 22.04 12.11
C LEU A 294 14.38 23.42 12.04
N LYS A 295 14.91 24.29 11.18
CA LYS A 295 14.48 25.69 11.01
C LYS A 295 13.85 26.00 9.65
N SER A 296 13.73 25.00 8.77
CA SER A 296 13.07 25.10 7.47
C SER A 296 12.58 23.72 7.02
N VAL A 297 11.71 23.67 6.01
CA VAL A 297 11.29 22.43 5.36
C VAL A 297 12.50 21.68 4.76
N ASP A 298 13.44 22.40 4.13
CA ASP A 298 14.66 21.81 3.60
C ASP A 298 15.49 21.12 4.69
N ALA A 299 15.58 21.69 5.90
CA ALA A 299 16.26 21.07 7.02
C ALA A 299 15.56 19.78 7.48
N LEU A 300 14.22 19.70 7.37
CA LEU A 300 13.49 18.45 7.65
C LEU A 300 13.89 17.35 6.65
N VAL A 301 14.06 17.68 5.38
CA VAL A 301 14.54 16.74 4.34
C VAL A 301 15.98 16.34 4.61
N ASP A 302 16.87 17.31 4.86
CA ASP A 302 18.30 17.07 5.07
C ASP A 302 18.59 16.18 6.27
N HIS A 303 17.75 16.26 7.30
CA HIS A 303 17.86 15.47 8.52
C HIS A 303 16.98 14.21 8.54
N ASN A 304 16.40 13.82 7.40
CA ASN A 304 15.56 12.63 7.26
C ASN A 304 14.39 12.56 8.27
N ILE A 305 13.70 13.68 8.43
CA ILE A 305 12.63 13.84 9.41
C ILE A 305 11.30 13.26 8.90
N ILE A 306 10.54 12.69 9.81
CA ILE A 306 9.15 12.27 9.61
C ILE A 306 8.29 12.77 10.78
N GLY A 307 6.99 12.93 10.57
CA GLY A 307 6.02 13.19 11.64
C GLY A 307 5.82 11.98 12.54
N ARG A 308 5.63 12.20 13.85
CA ARG A 308 5.38 11.13 14.85
C ARG A 308 3.95 10.56 14.81
N ARG A 309 3.00 11.25 14.16
CA ARG A 309 1.58 10.87 14.20
C ARG A 309 1.36 9.41 13.83
N ASP A 310 0.36 8.80 14.48
CA ASP A 310 0.00 7.39 14.37
C ASP A 310 1.00 6.41 15.01
N GLY A 311 1.74 6.91 16.02
CA GLY A 311 2.30 6.04 17.06
C GLY A 311 3.64 5.40 16.74
N TRP A 312 4.29 5.73 15.62
CA TRP A 312 5.66 5.29 15.34
C TRP A 312 6.68 6.12 16.11
N ASP A 313 6.65 5.98 17.43
CA ASP A 313 7.61 6.63 18.32
C ASP A 313 9.01 6.02 18.17
N THR A 314 9.05 4.69 18.19
CA THR A 314 10.19 3.86 17.79
C THR A 314 9.64 2.67 17.00
N ALA A 315 10.21 2.41 15.83
CA ALA A 315 9.77 1.31 14.97
C ALA A 315 10.91 0.81 14.10
N SER A 316 10.79 -0.42 13.61
CA SER A 316 11.78 -1.07 12.73
C SER A 316 11.07 -1.70 11.55
N PHE A 317 11.60 -1.47 10.35
CA PHE A 317 11.02 -1.90 9.09
C PHE A 317 12.10 -2.68 8.34
N GLY A 318 12.02 -4.00 8.46
CA GLY A 318 12.94 -4.90 7.75
C GLY A 318 12.73 -4.89 6.23
N ARG A 319 13.37 -5.81 5.51
CA ARG A 319 13.16 -5.99 4.06
C ARG A 319 12.23 -7.16 3.70
N ASN A 320 11.32 -7.53 4.62
CA ASN A 320 10.34 -8.61 4.40
C ASN A 320 9.24 -8.60 5.48
N GLY A 321 8.66 -7.45 5.79
CA GLY A 321 7.62 -7.36 6.83
C GLY A 321 6.34 -6.69 6.37
N TYR A 322 5.30 -6.85 7.18
CA TYR A 322 3.93 -6.42 6.92
C TYR A 322 3.68 -5.06 7.55
N TYR A 323 3.80 -3.99 6.76
CA TYR A 323 3.50 -2.64 7.21
C TYR A 323 2.97 -1.79 6.07
N VAL A 324 2.03 -0.91 6.44
CA VAL A 324 1.39 0.04 5.55
C VAL A 324 1.79 1.43 5.99
N ILE A 325 2.26 2.26 5.05
CA ILE A 325 2.63 3.64 5.33
C ILE A 325 1.36 4.46 5.45
N ASN A 326 1.16 5.18 6.55
CA ASN A 326 0.06 6.14 6.63
C ASN A 326 0.34 7.32 5.70
N MET A 327 -0.55 7.58 4.74
CA MET A 327 -0.31 8.60 3.72
C MET A 327 -0.32 10.04 4.28
N PHE A 328 -0.94 10.26 5.45
CA PHE A 328 -1.12 11.59 6.04
C PHE A 328 -0.13 11.93 7.16
N ALA A 329 0.65 10.95 7.61
CA ALA A 329 1.79 11.20 8.46
C ALA A 329 2.87 11.91 7.62
N SER A 330 3.30 13.08 8.07
CA SER A 330 4.19 13.94 7.29
C SER A 330 5.52 13.25 7.01
N PHE A 331 5.98 13.25 5.76
CA PHE A 331 7.12 12.45 5.33
C PHE A 331 8.12 13.27 4.52
N TYR A 332 9.10 13.85 5.22
CA TYR A 332 10.17 14.67 4.63
C TYR A 332 11.40 13.83 4.28
N ALA A 333 11.60 12.71 4.96
CA ALA A 333 12.77 11.87 4.78
C ALA A 333 12.96 11.43 3.33
N ALA A 334 14.17 11.62 2.82
CA ALA A 334 14.61 11.14 1.52
C ALA A 334 15.80 10.18 1.67
N LEU A 335 15.81 9.42 2.76
CA LEU A 335 16.84 8.44 3.11
C LEU A 335 17.03 7.41 1.99
N ASP A 336 18.27 7.20 1.59
CA ASP A 336 18.68 6.31 0.52
C ASP A 336 19.69 5.28 1.02
N ASN A 337 19.78 4.14 0.33
CA ASN A 337 20.86 3.17 0.49
C ASN A 337 21.68 3.04 -0.82
N PRO A 338 22.77 3.80 -0.97
CA PRO A 338 23.59 3.84 -2.19
C PRO A 338 24.09 2.47 -2.68
N THR A 339 24.34 1.53 -1.76
CA THR A 339 25.04 0.26 -2.07
C THR A 339 24.13 -0.97 -2.09
N GLY A 340 22.82 -0.80 -1.88
CA GLY A 340 21.89 -1.94 -1.84
C GLY A 340 20.42 -1.54 -1.78
N ALA A 341 19.59 -2.48 -1.33
CA ALA A 341 18.18 -2.23 -1.10
C ALA A 341 18.01 -1.40 0.19
N PRO A 342 17.15 -0.37 0.20
CA PRO A 342 16.76 0.31 1.44
C PRO A 342 15.92 -0.61 2.32
N GLY A 343 15.49 -0.12 3.50
CA GLY A 343 14.55 -0.87 4.31
C GLY A 343 13.11 -0.74 3.80
N GLY A 344 12.20 -1.52 4.39
CA GLY A 344 10.84 -1.64 3.90
C GLY A 344 9.99 -0.38 4.04
N LEU A 345 10.40 0.62 4.85
CA LEU A 345 9.71 1.91 4.98
C LEU A 345 10.04 2.81 3.79
N MET A 346 11.33 3.06 3.55
CA MET A 346 11.79 3.90 2.46
C MET A 346 11.53 3.24 1.10
N PHE A 347 11.66 1.91 1.01
CA PHE A 347 11.36 1.17 -0.21
C PHE A 347 9.93 1.43 -0.69
N ARG A 348 8.92 1.26 0.17
CA ARG A 348 7.51 1.51 -0.15
C ARG A 348 7.23 2.98 -0.45
N ARG A 349 7.72 3.89 0.41
CA ARG A 349 7.48 5.33 0.22
C ARG A 349 8.02 5.79 -1.13
N ARG A 350 9.27 5.44 -1.43
CA ARG A 350 9.97 5.88 -2.63
C ARG A 350 9.36 5.26 -3.89
N ALA A 351 8.96 3.99 -3.85
CA ALA A 351 8.28 3.36 -4.97
C ALA A 351 7.02 4.13 -5.38
N TYR A 352 6.21 4.54 -4.40
CA TYR A 352 5.03 5.37 -4.66
C TYR A 352 5.36 6.79 -5.12
N GLU A 353 6.36 7.45 -4.53
CA GLU A 353 6.83 8.76 -5.00
C GLU A 353 7.25 8.69 -6.48
N LEU A 354 7.97 7.64 -6.88
CA LEU A 354 8.39 7.42 -8.26
C LEU A 354 7.24 7.04 -9.20
N LEU A 355 6.22 6.34 -8.70
CA LEU A 355 4.99 6.08 -9.46
C LEU A 355 4.26 7.39 -9.81
N GLY A 356 4.18 8.33 -8.87
CA GLY A 356 3.58 9.65 -9.12
C GLY A 356 4.45 10.57 -9.98
N ASP A 357 5.78 10.49 -9.87
CA ASP A 357 6.68 11.35 -10.65
C ASP A 357 6.85 10.88 -12.11
N LYS A 358 7.33 9.65 -12.28
CA LYS A 358 7.72 9.07 -13.59
C LYS A 358 6.70 8.08 -14.14
N GLY A 359 5.79 7.55 -13.32
CA GLY A 359 4.81 6.53 -13.75
C GLY A 359 5.29 5.09 -13.54
N TYR A 360 4.47 4.14 -13.98
CA TYR A 360 4.68 2.72 -13.67
C TYR A 360 5.96 2.16 -14.32
N GLN A 361 6.07 2.19 -15.65
CA GLN A 361 7.22 1.63 -16.36
C GLN A 361 8.51 2.47 -16.23
N GLN A 362 8.39 3.78 -16.04
CA GLN A 362 9.56 4.67 -16.03
C GLN A 362 10.06 5.01 -14.63
N GLY A 363 9.26 4.78 -13.57
CA GLY A 363 9.62 5.10 -12.19
C GLY A 363 9.52 3.91 -11.26
N PHE A 364 8.30 3.36 -11.15
CA PHE A 364 8.00 2.29 -10.21
C PHE A 364 8.78 1.00 -10.54
N VAL A 365 8.61 0.44 -11.74
CA VAL A 365 9.24 -0.82 -12.16
C VAL A 365 10.78 -0.77 -12.06
N PRO A 366 11.48 0.26 -12.56
CA PRO A 366 12.94 0.31 -12.44
C PRO A 366 13.46 0.38 -11.00
N TYR A 367 12.65 0.87 -10.05
CA TYR A 367 13.04 0.99 -8.65
C TYR A 367 12.75 -0.27 -7.81
N VAL A 368 11.64 -0.95 -8.08
CA VAL A 368 11.22 -2.14 -7.29
C VAL A 368 11.78 -3.46 -7.85
N SER A 369 12.29 -3.45 -9.07
CA SER A 369 12.68 -4.69 -9.78
C SER A 369 14.19 -4.85 -9.97
N GLY A 370 14.57 -6.00 -10.50
CA GLY A 370 15.94 -6.30 -10.95
C GLY A 370 16.30 -5.67 -12.30
N GLN A 371 15.56 -4.68 -12.83
CA GLN A 371 15.77 -4.12 -14.16
C GLN A 371 17.23 -3.66 -14.40
N TYR A 372 17.88 -3.09 -13.38
CA TYR A 372 19.28 -2.66 -13.44
C TYR A 372 20.29 -3.68 -12.89
N ALA A 373 19.87 -4.90 -12.55
CA ALA A 373 20.78 -5.92 -11.99
C ALA A 373 21.89 -6.30 -12.97
N GLY A 374 21.60 -6.36 -14.27
CA GLY A 374 22.62 -6.62 -15.30
C GLY A 374 23.68 -5.52 -15.38
N GLN A 375 23.30 -4.25 -15.18
CA GLN A 375 24.22 -3.13 -15.11
C GLN A 375 25.06 -3.19 -13.83
N ALA A 376 24.41 -3.36 -12.67
CA ALA A 376 25.08 -3.50 -11.37
C ALA A 376 26.15 -4.60 -11.39
N LEU A 377 25.83 -5.76 -11.99
CA LEU A 377 26.76 -6.87 -12.12
C LEU A 377 28.00 -6.50 -12.96
N LYS A 378 27.82 -5.80 -14.09
CA LYS A 378 28.93 -5.33 -14.95
C LYS A 378 29.80 -4.29 -14.25
N GLU A 379 29.20 -3.45 -13.41
CA GLU A 379 29.88 -2.44 -12.59
C GLU A 379 30.53 -3.03 -11.32
N GLY A 380 30.38 -4.34 -11.08
CA GLY A 380 31.00 -5.04 -9.95
C GLY A 380 30.24 -4.94 -8.62
N HIS A 381 29.01 -4.41 -8.66
CA HIS A 381 28.06 -4.44 -7.55
C HIS A 381 27.31 -5.77 -7.59
N LYS A 382 27.82 -6.79 -6.91
CA LYS A 382 27.27 -8.16 -6.95
C LYS A 382 27.22 -8.86 -5.61
N THR A 383 26.34 -9.85 -5.52
CA THR A 383 26.23 -10.82 -4.41
C THR A 383 25.94 -12.21 -4.97
N TYR A 384 26.12 -13.27 -4.18
CA TYR A 384 25.73 -14.62 -4.59
C TYR A 384 24.31 -14.89 -4.10
N SER A 385 23.37 -15.03 -5.05
CA SER A 385 21.98 -15.34 -4.73
C SER A 385 21.80 -16.84 -4.59
N ILE A 386 21.34 -17.29 -3.42
CA ILE A 386 20.99 -18.70 -3.19
C ILE A 386 19.81 -19.11 -4.09
N TRP A 387 18.86 -18.19 -4.29
CA TRP A 387 17.69 -18.39 -5.13
C TRP A 387 18.06 -18.60 -6.59
N ASN A 388 18.91 -17.73 -7.14
CA ASN A 388 19.34 -17.80 -8.54
C ASN A 388 20.54 -18.73 -8.77
N ARG A 389 21.13 -19.28 -7.70
CA ARG A 389 22.30 -20.16 -7.71
C ARG A 389 23.48 -19.57 -8.50
N GLY A 390 23.75 -18.28 -8.29
CA GLY A 390 24.79 -17.57 -9.02
C GLY A 390 24.93 -16.11 -8.62
N ASP A 391 25.91 -15.46 -9.24
CA ASP A 391 26.17 -14.04 -9.06
C ASP A 391 25.05 -13.21 -9.68
N VAL A 392 24.48 -12.33 -8.87
CA VAL A 392 23.48 -11.35 -9.30
C VAL A 392 23.95 -9.95 -8.99
N GLY A 393 23.46 -8.96 -9.75
CA GLY A 393 23.75 -7.56 -9.49
C GLY A 393 22.96 -7.02 -8.30
N VAL A 394 23.61 -6.21 -7.47
CA VAL A 394 23.00 -5.50 -6.35
C VAL A 394 22.63 -4.09 -6.79
N VAL A 395 21.33 -3.83 -6.94
CA VAL A 395 20.81 -2.53 -7.37
C VAL A 395 20.70 -1.59 -6.15
N GLY A 396 21.66 -0.68 -6.03
CA GLY A 396 21.66 0.40 -5.03
C GLY A 396 20.81 1.61 -5.44
N ASP A 397 20.38 2.41 -4.48
CA ASP A 397 19.55 3.59 -4.77
C ASP A 397 20.26 4.63 -5.65
N ASP A 398 21.59 4.74 -5.58
CA ASP A 398 22.39 5.61 -6.48
C ASP A 398 22.28 5.17 -7.93
N LEU A 399 22.33 3.86 -8.18
CA LEU A 399 22.23 3.30 -9.52
C LEU A 399 20.84 3.58 -10.11
N VAL A 400 19.80 3.41 -9.30
CA VAL A 400 18.44 3.73 -9.73
C VAL A 400 18.31 5.23 -10.00
N PHE A 401 18.75 6.08 -9.07
CA PHE A 401 18.68 7.53 -9.19
C PHE A 401 19.33 8.04 -10.46
N LYS A 402 20.57 7.61 -10.72
CA LYS A 402 21.33 7.99 -11.92
C LYS A 402 20.63 7.58 -13.21
N ASN A 403 20.03 6.39 -13.26
CA ASN A 403 19.30 5.94 -14.44
C ASN A 403 17.98 6.70 -14.65
N LEU A 404 17.31 7.13 -13.57
CA LEU A 404 16.02 7.83 -13.66
C LEU A 404 16.14 9.34 -13.91
N TYR A 405 17.18 9.97 -13.37
CA TYR A 405 17.32 11.43 -13.35
C TYR A 405 18.60 11.95 -14.02
N GLY A 406 19.57 11.10 -14.33
CA GLY A 406 20.83 11.52 -14.92
C GLY A 406 21.53 12.58 -14.06
N SER A 407 21.65 13.79 -14.60
CA SER A 407 22.22 14.97 -13.91
C SER A 407 21.18 16.03 -13.54
N GLN A 408 19.87 15.71 -13.59
CA GLN A 408 18.81 16.67 -13.30
C GLN A 408 18.80 17.10 -11.83
N TYR A 409 19.17 16.20 -10.93
CA TYR A 409 19.26 16.41 -9.49
C TYR A 409 20.55 15.77 -8.97
N GLU A 410 21.13 16.31 -7.90
CA GLU A 410 22.37 15.78 -7.32
C GLU A 410 22.12 14.60 -6.37
N SER A 411 20.98 14.61 -5.67
CA SER A 411 20.62 13.57 -4.72
C SER A 411 19.10 13.37 -4.59
N TRP A 412 18.72 12.28 -3.92
CA TRP A 412 17.33 12.04 -3.53
C TRP A 412 16.75 13.15 -2.64
N LYS A 413 17.59 13.79 -1.82
CA LYS A 413 17.19 14.93 -0.98
C LYS A 413 16.86 16.15 -1.85
N ASP A 414 17.68 16.42 -2.87
CA ASP A 414 17.43 17.56 -3.77
C ASP A 414 16.18 17.34 -4.62
N LEU A 415 15.94 16.11 -5.08
CA LEU A 415 14.66 15.75 -5.70
C LEU A 415 13.49 16.00 -4.75
N LYS A 416 13.56 15.54 -3.50
CA LYS A 416 12.48 15.72 -2.52
C LYS A 416 12.20 17.19 -2.23
N LYS A 417 13.25 18.01 -2.07
CA LYS A 417 13.12 19.48 -1.94
C LYS A 417 12.47 20.10 -3.18
N ALA A 418 12.90 19.71 -4.37
CA ALA A 418 12.30 20.19 -5.61
C ALA A 418 10.81 19.82 -5.72
N MET A 419 10.45 18.58 -5.38
CA MET A 419 9.05 18.13 -5.36
C MET A 419 8.19 18.96 -4.41
N LEU A 420 8.68 19.22 -3.18
CA LEU A 420 7.98 20.03 -2.19
C LEU A 420 7.83 21.49 -2.64
N ASN A 421 8.94 22.10 -3.10
CA ASN A 421 8.97 23.49 -3.56
C ASN A 421 8.10 23.73 -4.80
N GLU A 422 8.02 22.75 -5.72
CA GLU A 422 7.13 22.84 -6.88
C GLU A 422 5.66 23.05 -6.45
N ARG A 423 5.18 22.27 -5.47
CA ARG A 423 3.79 22.35 -4.99
C ARG A 423 3.54 23.63 -4.23
N TYR A 424 4.49 24.02 -3.37
CA TYR A 424 4.45 25.32 -2.68
C TYR A 424 4.30 26.46 -3.69
N ASN A 425 5.18 26.53 -4.71
CA ASN A 425 5.19 27.59 -5.71
C ASN A 425 3.91 27.63 -6.56
N LYS A 426 3.36 26.47 -6.95
CA LYS A 426 2.08 26.41 -7.66
C LYS A 426 0.92 26.88 -6.79
N ALA A 427 0.88 26.46 -5.52
CA ALA A 427 -0.20 26.80 -4.60
C ALA A 427 -0.31 28.32 -4.34
N GLN A 428 0.81 29.07 -4.43
CA GLN A 428 0.80 30.52 -4.26
C GLN A 428 -0.18 31.25 -5.21
N ASN A 429 -0.41 30.72 -6.41
CA ASN A 429 -1.17 31.42 -7.44
C ASN A 429 -2.36 30.64 -7.99
N PHE A 430 -2.34 29.31 -7.87
CA PHE A 430 -3.22 28.44 -8.64
C PHE A 430 -4.05 27.49 -7.77
N LEU A 431 -4.04 27.63 -6.44
CA LEU A 431 -4.72 26.67 -5.57
C LEU A 431 -6.24 26.64 -5.84
N ARG A 432 -6.75 25.47 -6.24
CA ARG A 432 -8.18 25.25 -6.47
C ARG A 432 -8.97 25.44 -5.15
N PRO A 433 -10.06 26.23 -5.14
CA PRO A 433 -10.87 26.38 -3.94
C PRO A 433 -11.57 25.08 -3.51
N ILE A 434 -11.61 24.82 -2.21
CA ILE A 434 -12.38 23.72 -1.60
C ILE A 434 -13.14 24.19 -0.37
N THR A 435 -14.27 23.55 -0.08
CA THR A 435 -15.05 23.77 1.15
C THR A 435 -15.06 22.49 1.99
N ILE A 436 -14.75 22.62 3.28
CA ILE A 436 -14.71 21.51 4.23
C ILE A 436 -15.37 21.88 5.57
N GLU A 437 -15.82 20.87 6.30
CA GLU A 437 -16.24 21.04 7.70
C GLU A 437 -15.01 20.99 8.60
N PHE A 438 -14.59 22.09 9.24
CA PHE A 438 -13.42 22.10 10.10
C PHE A 438 -13.43 23.24 11.13
N GLU A 439 -12.94 22.94 12.34
CA GLU A 439 -12.60 23.94 13.35
C GLU A 439 -11.47 23.39 14.24
N ALA A 440 -10.36 24.13 14.35
CA ALA A 440 -9.20 23.68 15.12
C ALA A 440 -9.57 23.40 16.59
N GLY A 441 -9.12 22.26 17.12
CA GLY A 441 -9.44 21.83 18.48
C GLY A 441 -10.86 21.30 18.69
N LYS A 442 -11.76 21.37 17.69
CA LYS A 442 -13.13 20.83 17.74
C LYS A 442 -13.36 19.81 16.62
N LEU A 443 -12.95 18.57 16.88
CA LEU A 443 -12.83 17.48 15.90
C LEU A 443 -14.18 17.10 15.23
N ASP A 444 -15.29 17.25 15.95
CA ASP A 444 -16.64 16.95 15.47
C ASP A 444 -17.37 18.21 14.92
N SER A 445 -16.68 19.34 14.77
CA SER A 445 -17.30 20.57 14.29
C SER A 445 -17.83 20.40 12.87
N LYS A 446 -19.03 20.94 12.65
CA LYS A 446 -19.73 21.03 11.36
C LYS A 446 -19.60 22.42 10.73
N ARG A 447 -18.76 23.29 11.30
CA ARG A 447 -18.49 24.61 10.74
C ARG A 447 -17.86 24.46 9.37
N GLN A 448 -18.46 25.06 8.36
CA GLN A 448 -17.87 25.12 7.03
C GLN A 448 -16.84 26.23 6.94
N ILE A 449 -15.72 25.91 6.31
CA ILE A 449 -14.68 26.85 5.90
C ILE A 449 -14.39 26.64 4.42
N THR A 450 -13.99 27.71 3.74
CA THR A 450 -13.49 27.65 2.36
C THR A 450 -12.00 27.97 2.40
N ILE A 451 -11.22 27.17 1.68
CA ILE A 451 -9.80 27.40 1.45
C ILE A 451 -9.67 27.69 -0.04
N SER A 452 -9.37 28.94 -0.38
CA SER A 452 -9.31 29.48 -1.74
C SER A 452 -7.93 30.04 -2.11
N SER A 453 -6.99 30.04 -1.16
CA SER A 453 -5.63 30.54 -1.34
C SER A 453 -4.64 29.75 -0.47
N TYR A 454 -3.35 29.90 -0.77
CA TYR A 454 -2.30 29.31 0.06
C TYR A 454 -2.28 29.92 1.48
N GLU A 455 -2.53 31.22 1.58
CA GLU A 455 -2.56 31.95 2.85
C GLU A 455 -3.65 31.40 3.77
N GLU A 456 -4.85 31.16 3.25
CA GLU A 456 -5.93 30.53 4.02
C GLU A 456 -5.58 29.09 4.45
N LEU A 457 -4.94 28.32 3.55
CA LEU A 457 -4.45 26.98 3.89
C LEU A 457 -3.44 27.04 5.04
N GLN A 458 -2.51 27.99 4.99
CA GLN A 458 -1.50 28.23 6.01
C GLN A 458 -2.14 28.62 7.35
N ASP A 459 -3.12 29.52 7.34
CA ASP A 459 -3.84 29.96 8.54
C ASP A 459 -4.56 28.81 9.25
N TYR A 460 -5.29 27.98 8.49
CA TYR A 460 -5.99 26.83 9.09
C TYR A 460 -5.01 25.76 9.59
N MET A 461 -3.91 25.52 8.88
CA MET A 461 -2.87 24.62 9.37
C MET A 461 -2.18 25.18 10.62
N TYR A 462 -1.97 26.49 10.71
CA TYR A 462 -1.37 27.15 11.87
C TYR A 462 -2.24 26.94 13.11
N LEU A 463 -3.55 27.19 12.99
CA LEU A 463 -4.51 26.95 14.06
C LEU A 463 -4.55 25.46 14.48
N ALA A 464 -4.50 24.55 13.50
CA ALA A 464 -4.47 23.11 13.76
C ALA A 464 -3.19 22.68 14.51
N VAL A 465 -2.02 23.18 14.08
CA VAL A 465 -0.73 22.92 14.72
C VAL A 465 -0.73 23.44 16.15
N LEU A 466 -1.22 24.66 16.40
CA LEU A 466 -1.30 25.21 17.76
C LEU A 466 -2.23 24.39 18.67
N ALA A 467 -3.38 23.97 18.16
CA ALA A 467 -4.32 23.15 18.92
C ALA A 467 -3.68 21.81 19.34
N ASP A 468 -2.95 21.19 18.43
CA ASP A 468 -2.25 19.92 18.68
C ASP A 468 -1.02 20.12 19.57
N ALA A 469 -0.20 21.14 19.33
CA ALA A 469 1.05 21.37 20.06
C ALA A 469 0.86 21.90 21.50
N SER A 470 -0.37 22.20 21.92
CA SER A 470 -0.67 22.61 23.29
C SER A 470 -0.20 21.58 24.31
N ALA A 471 0.30 22.03 25.47
CA ALA A 471 0.90 21.15 26.49
C ALA A 471 -0.04 20.03 26.96
N LYS A 472 -1.36 20.27 26.92
CA LYS A 472 -2.38 19.29 27.32
C LYS A 472 -2.76 18.31 26.20
N ASN A 473 -2.39 18.58 24.94
CA ASN A 473 -2.89 17.83 23.79
C ASN A 473 -1.78 17.14 22.97
N ILE A 474 -0.53 17.62 23.01
CA ILE A 474 0.52 17.17 22.08
C ILE A 474 0.75 15.66 22.12
N ASP A 475 0.80 15.04 23.30
CA ASP A 475 1.04 13.60 23.38
C ASP A 475 -0.16 12.79 22.84
N ARG A 476 -1.39 13.25 23.13
CA ARG A 476 -2.64 12.62 22.66
C ARG A 476 -2.82 12.74 21.15
N ALA A 477 -2.61 13.94 20.61
CA ALA A 477 -2.74 14.21 19.17
C ALA A 477 -1.69 13.45 18.34
N LEU A 478 -0.50 13.23 18.89
CA LEU A 478 0.55 12.48 18.19
C LEU A 478 0.40 10.97 18.33
N SER A 479 -0.23 10.46 19.39
CA SER A 479 -0.48 9.02 19.57
C SER A 479 -1.71 8.50 18.82
N ASP A 480 -2.72 9.35 18.60
CA ASP A 480 -3.99 8.97 17.96
C ASP A 480 -4.44 10.09 17.01
N SER A 481 -4.33 9.85 15.71
CA SER A 481 -4.73 10.82 14.67
C SER A 481 -6.21 11.18 14.68
N SER A 482 -7.08 10.34 15.28
CA SER A 482 -8.48 10.72 15.51
C SER A 482 -8.62 11.89 16.48
N LYS A 483 -7.57 12.20 17.26
CA LYS A 483 -7.52 13.32 18.22
C LYS A 483 -6.71 14.52 17.74
N SER A 484 -6.10 14.44 16.56
CA SER A 484 -5.26 15.50 15.99
C SER A 484 -6.05 16.41 15.07
N SER A 485 -6.05 17.71 15.37
CA SER A 485 -6.61 18.74 14.50
C SER A 485 -5.88 18.78 13.16
N VAL A 486 -4.55 18.59 13.16
CA VAL A 486 -3.75 18.53 11.91
C VAL A 486 -4.15 17.34 11.05
N ALA A 487 -4.28 16.15 11.63
CA ALA A 487 -4.69 14.96 10.89
C ALA A 487 -6.10 15.13 10.31
N GLN A 488 -7.06 15.59 11.11
CA GLN A 488 -8.43 15.85 10.64
C GLN A 488 -8.47 16.89 9.51
N LEU A 489 -7.67 17.96 9.60
CA LEU A 489 -7.56 18.95 8.53
C LEU A 489 -7.03 18.29 7.24
N LYS A 490 -5.92 17.55 7.32
CA LYS A 490 -5.33 16.86 6.16
C LYS A 490 -6.30 15.88 5.51
N TYR A 491 -7.02 15.07 6.31
CA TYR A 491 -8.02 14.12 5.81
C TYR A 491 -9.11 14.82 4.99
N ARG A 492 -9.65 15.91 5.54
CA ARG A 492 -10.76 16.64 4.93
C ARG A 492 -10.32 17.38 3.67
N ILE A 493 -9.14 17.99 3.68
CA ILE A 493 -8.57 18.63 2.49
C ILE A 493 -8.33 17.61 1.38
N PHE A 494 -7.69 16.48 1.72
CA PHE A 494 -7.41 15.44 0.73
C PHE A 494 -8.70 14.87 0.12
N ASN A 495 -9.68 14.52 0.95
CA ASN A 495 -10.98 14.06 0.45
C ASN A 495 -11.68 15.11 -0.42
N ALA A 496 -11.63 16.40 -0.03
CA ALA A 496 -12.24 17.47 -0.79
C ALA A 496 -11.59 17.61 -2.17
N TYR A 497 -10.26 17.59 -2.27
CA TYR A 497 -9.57 17.62 -3.56
C TYR A 497 -9.84 16.37 -4.39
N LEU A 498 -9.80 15.18 -3.77
CA LEU A 498 -10.09 13.92 -4.43
C LEU A 498 -11.47 13.96 -5.11
N ARG A 499 -12.49 14.52 -4.45
CA ARG A 499 -13.83 14.71 -5.04
C ARG A 499 -13.86 15.83 -6.08
N ALA A 500 -13.31 17.00 -5.76
CA ALA A 500 -13.36 18.18 -6.63
C ALA A 500 -12.61 18.01 -7.96
N THR A 501 -11.62 17.11 -8.00
CA THR A 501 -10.77 16.86 -9.17
C THR A 501 -11.13 15.58 -9.95
N ASP A 502 -12.27 14.96 -9.62
CA ASP A 502 -12.71 13.69 -10.20
C ASP A 502 -11.63 12.59 -10.09
N ASP A 503 -11.21 12.33 -8.85
CA ASP A 503 -10.11 11.44 -8.47
C ASP A 503 -8.77 11.85 -9.08
N PHE A 504 -8.44 13.15 -9.03
CA PHE A 504 -7.20 13.68 -9.61
C PHE A 504 -7.06 13.43 -11.12
N ARG A 505 -8.18 13.42 -11.87
CA ARG A 505 -8.11 13.60 -13.33
C ARG A 505 -7.83 15.06 -13.69
N GLN A 506 -8.14 15.97 -12.77
CA GLN A 506 -7.81 17.38 -12.86
C GLN A 506 -6.78 17.74 -11.80
N SER A 507 -5.99 18.78 -12.07
CA SER A 507 -5.05 19.29 -11.07
C SER A 507 -5.78 20.00 -9.92
N ILE A 508 -5.19 19.95 -8.73
CA ILE A 508 -5.52 20.84 -7.61
C ILE A 508 -5.00 22.26 -7.82
N PHE A 509 -4.24 22.49 -8.89
CA PHE A 509 -3.75 23.80 -9.31
C PHE A 509 -4.49 24.24 -10.59
N GLU A 510 -5.46 25.15 -10.47
CA GLU A 510 -6.21 25.76 -11.58
C GLU A 510 -5.37 26.88 -12.23
N ARG A 511 -5.16 26.79 -13.54
CA ARG A 511 -4.46 27.83 -14.33
C ARG A 511 -5.41 28.88 -14.87
#